data_AF-A0A7S3ALM8-F1
#
_entry.id   AF-A0A7S3ALM8-F1
#
_cell.length_a   1.000
_cell.length_b   1.000
_cell.length_c   1.000
_cell.angle_alpha   90.00
_cell.angle_beta   90.00
_cell.angle_gamma   90.00
#
_symmetry.space_group_name_H-M   'P 1'
#
loop_
_entity.id
_entity.type
_entity.pdbx_description
1 polymer ?
#
loop_
_entity_poly.entity_id
_entity_poly.type
_entity_poly.pdbx_seq_one_letter_code
_entity_poly.pdbx_strand_id
1 'polypeptide(L)'
;YTEYHRLSPKDIYVLRARPSIDECLHTYQPNISSLVEPNARAHSFSEEFKANWLQQTQHELLRWYKYVLIADLDEFFLPDPSKHADLLAYTHAINLSHSPFVAAIGYELMPIPDNRLDWSRPVLQQRTKWATLCGMNKPVLTTIPLHYLHGTHSTRDPHFYDYCGRASNRGRSTDRRIDKSLFNIHLKCIDIDAWTDEHFDTDRIKHGNNMSAYMHKRCVRRQSGAILDVPHHLRV
;
A
#
# COMPACT_ATOMS: atom_id res chain seq x y z
N TYR A 1 0.68 6.36 -12.62
CA TYR A 1 1.61 6.34 -11.46
C TYR A 1 3.02 6.80 -11.85
N THR A 2 3.67 6.16 -12.82
CA THR A 2 5.02 6.51 -13.32
C THR A 2 5.15 7.96 -13.79
N GLU A 3 4.30 8.40 -14.72
CA GLU A 3 4.34 9.75 -15.29
C GLU A 3 4.06 10.81 -14.23
N TYR A 4 3.03 10.58 -13.40
CA TYR A 4 2.67 11.48 -12.31
C TYR A 4 3.79 11.63 -11.28
N HIS A 5 4.47 10.55 -10.91
CA HIS A 5 5.55 10.59 -9.92
C HIS A 5 6.94 10.83 -10.51
N ARG A 6 7.06 11.02 -11.83
CA ARG A 6 8.34 11.15 -12.55
C ARG A 6 9.33 10.04 -12.21
N LEU A 7 8.83 8.83 -11.97
CA LEU A 7 9.63 7.64 -11.73
C LEU A 7 9.98 7.01 -13.08
N SER A 8 11.26 6.70 -13.29
CA SER A 8 11.65 5.91 -14.46
C SER A 8 11.25 4.44 -14.23
N PRO A 9 10.82 3.69 -15.26
CA PRO A 9 10.55 2.25 -15.12
C PRO A 9 11.70 1.45 -14.50
N LYS A 10 12.95 1.90 -14.70
CA LYS A 10 14.14 1.29 -14.09
C LYS A 10 14.23 1.45 -12.57
N ASP A 11 13.50 2.40 -12.00
CA ASP A 11 13.49 2.68 -10.57
C ASP A 11 12.31 1.97 -9.86
N ILE A 12 11.52 1.17 -10.59
CA ILE A 12 10.36 0.45 -10.08
C ILE A 12 10.64 -1.05 -10.07
N TYR A 13 10.57 -1.63 -8.88
CA TYR A 13 10.81 -3.05 -8.67
C TYR A 13 9.54 -3.76 -8.21
N VAL A 14 9.18 -4.85 -8.90
CA VAL A 14 8.03 -5.68 -8.54
C VAL A 14 8.52 -7.04 -8.04
N LEU A 15 8.22 -7.36 -6.78
CA LEU A 15 8.48 -8.67 -6.19
C LEU A 15 7.32 -9.63 -6.47
N ARG A 16 7.66 -10.81 -6.98
CA ARG A 16 6.68 -11.74 -7.53
C ARG A 16 6.91 -13.17 -7.00
N ALA A 17 6.09 -13.61 -6.04
CA ALA A 17 6.22 -14.94 -5.44
C ALA A 17 5.93 -16.10 -6.40
N ARG A 18 5.06 -15.89 -7.41
CA ARG A 18 4.71 -16.88 -8.42
C ARG A 18 4.55 -16.22 -9.78
N PRO A 19 4.80 -16.92 -10.90
CA PRO A 19 4.47 -16.41 -12.22
C PRO A 19 3.02 -15.92 -12.23
N SER A 20 2.84 -14.60 -12.35
CA SER A 20 1.52 -13.99 -12.49
C SER A 20 1.19 -13.90 -13.97
N ILE A 21 -0.07 -14.16 -14.31
CA ILE A 21 -0.65 -13.94 -15.64
C ILE A 21 -0.97 -12.46 -15.91
N ASP A 22 -0.59 -11.55 -15.01
CA ASP A 22 -0.92 -10.13 -15.10
C ASP A 22 -0.26 -9.46 -16.30
N GLU A 23 -1.07 -9.19 -17.33
CA GLU A 23 -0.74 -8.52 -18.58
C GLU A 23 -0.16 -7.11 -18.36
N CYS A 24 -0.53 -6.46 -17.23
CA CYS A 24 0.03 -5.16 -16.84
C CYS A 24 1.55 -5.24 -16.66
N LEU A 25 2.04 -6.30 -16.01
CA LEU A 25 3.47 -6.49 -15.76
C LEU A 25 4.25 -6.77 -17.06
N HIS A 26 3.60 -7.32 -18.08
CA HIS A 26 4.19 -7.50 -19.41
C HIS A 26 4.25 -6.18 -20.19
N THR A 27 3.21 -5.35 -20.08
CA THR A 27 3.08 -4.10 -20.84
C THR A 27 4.05 -3.02 -20.34
N TYR A 28 4.13 -2.82 -19.02
CA TYR A 28 4.94 -1.74 -18.45
C TYR A 28 6.41 -2.09 -18.25
N GLN A 29 6.77 -3.37 -18.40
CA GLN A 29 8.12 -3.90 -18.23
C GLN A 29 8.87 -3.25 -17.05
N PRO A 30 8.29 -3.22 -15.83
CA PRO A 30 9.04 -2.74 -14.67
C PRO A 30 10.28 -3.62 -14.50
N ASN A 31 11.25 -3.17 -13.71
CA ASN A 31 12.30 -4.07 -13.26
C ASN A 31 11.66 -5.14 -12.37
N ILE A 32 11.19 -6.21 -12.98
CA ILE A 32 10.74 -7.38 -12.24
C ILE A 32 12.01 -7.96 -11.66
N SER A 33 12.27 -7.64 -10.40
CA SER A 33 13.18 -8.42 -9.59
C SER A 33 12.54 -9.79 -9.44
N SER A 34 12.80 -10.63 -10.43
CA SER A 34 12.64 -12.07 -10.34
C SER A 34 13.77 -12.57 -9.46
N LEU A 35 13.80 -12.15 -8.20
CA LEU A 35 14.42 -12.93 -7.15
C LEU A 35 13.48 -14.13 -6.95
N VAL A 36 13.42 -14.99 -7.96
CA VAL A 36 12.70 -16.25 -7.87
C VAL A 36 13.47 -17.01 -6.82
N GLU A 37 12.95 -17.02 -5.60
CA GLU A 37 13.41 -17.92 -4.56
C GLU A 37 13.32 -19.32 -5.20
N PRO A 38 14.45 -20.05 -5.35
CA PRO A 38 14.48 -21.29 -6.14
C PRO A 38 13.44 -22.34 -5.71
N ASN A 39 12.86 -22.16 -4.51
CA ASN A 39 11.88 -23.02 -3.88
C ASN A 39 10.47 -22.41 -3.77
N ALA A 40 10.15 -21.33 -4.50
CA ALA A 40 8.83 -20.68 -4.43
C ALA A 40 7.63 -21.60 -4.77
N ARG A 41 7.87 -22.76 -5.38
CA ARG A 41 6.85 -23.82 -5.59
C ARG A 41 6.53 -24.62 -4.32
N ALA A 42 7.41 -24.65 -3.33
CA ALA A 42 7.30 -25.49 -2.14
C ALA A 42 6.62 -24.80 -0.95
N HIS A 43 6.51 -23.47 -0.95
CA HIS A 43 5.93 -22.72 0.16
C HIS A 43 4.58 -22.10 -0.20
N SER A 44 3.60 -22.27 0.68
CA SER A 44 2.39 -21.44 0.70
C SER A 44 2.80 -20.01 1.05
N PHE A 45 2.22 -19.03 0.36
CA PHE A 45 2.45 -17.63 0.67
C PHE A 45 2.16 -17.38 2.16
N SER A 46 3.15 -16.85 2.89
CA SER A 46 2.99 -16.43 4.28
C SER A 46 3.36 -14.96 4.42
N GLU A 47 2.72 -14.27 5.35
CA GLU A 47 3.02 -12.86 5.63
C GLU A 47 4.44 -12.66 6.16
N GLU A 48 4.99 -13.66 6.86
CA GLU A 48 6.38 -13.67 7.29
C GLU A 48 7.34 -13.78 6.10
N PHE A 49 7.05 -14.67 5.15
CA PHE A 49 7.82 -14.77 3.91
C PHE A 49 7.78 -13.45 3.12
N LYS A 50 6.59 -12.85 2.96
CA LYS A 50 6.43 -11.54 2.31
C LYS A 50 7.29 -10.48 3.00
N ALA A 51 7.17 -10.34 4.33
CA ALA A 51 7.89 -9.32 5.09
C ALA A 51 9.41 -9.49 4.98
N ASN A 52 9.90 -10.72 5.14
CA ASN A 52 11.33 -11.05 5.01
C ASN A 52 11.87 -10.73 3.61
N TRP A 53 11.10 -11.04 2.57
CA TRP A 53 11.53 -10.79 1.21
C TRP A 53 11.51 -9.30 0.83
N LEU A 54 10.46 -8.59 1.24
CA LEU A 54 10.36 -7.14 1.06
C LEU A 54 11.51 -6.41 1.76
N GLN A 55 11.80 -6.74 3.02
CA GLN A 55 12.87 -6.07 3.75
C GLN A 55 14.25 -6.38 3.16
N GLN A 56 14.54 -7.63 2.76
CA GLN A 56 15.82 -7.96 2.11
C GLN A 56 16.01 -7.17 0.82
N THR A 57 14.96 -7.08 0.01
CA THR A 57 14.99 -6.29 -1.23
C THR A 57 15.20 -4.80 -0.92
N GLN A 58 14.50 -4.26 0.09
CA GLN A 58 14.69 -2.87 0.52
C GLN A 58 16.14 -2.61 0.94
N HIS A 59 16.74 -3.52 1.72
CA HIS A 59 18.11 -3.37 2.21
C HIS A 59 19.10 -3.32 1.05
N GLU A 60 18.92 -4.16 0.03
CA GLU A 60 19.76 -4.14 -1.17
C GLU A 60 19.56 -2.87 -1.99
N LEU A 61 18.32 -2.42 -2.20
CA LEU A 61 18.04 -1.19 -2.94
C LEU A 61 18.63 0.04 -2.25
N LEU A 62 18.64 0.10 -0.92
CA LEU A 62 19.22 1.20 -0.15
C LEU A 62 20.74 1.35 -0.33
N ARG A 63 21.43 0.37 -0.92
CA ARG A 63 22.84 0.48 -1.31
C ARG A 63 23.04 1.37 -2.54
N TRP A 64 21.99 1.54 -3.35
CA TRP A 64 22.02 2.24 -4.63
C TRP A 64 21.13 3.48 -4.64
N TYR A 65 20.06 3.47 -3.85
CA TYR A 65 19.07 4.53 -3.78
C TYR A 65 19.10 5.18 -2.39
N LYS A 66 19.06 6.52 -2.38
CA LYS A 66 18.96 7.29 -1.12
C LYS A 66 17.62 7.04 -0.43
N TYR A 67 16.53 6.97 -1.20
CA TYR A 67 15.19 6.73 -0.70
C TYR A 67 14.64 5.46 -1.35
N VAL A 68 14.03 4.59 -0.54
CA VAL A 68 13.27 3.43 -1.02
C VAL A 68 11.85 3.54 -0.49
N LEU A 69 10.87 3.43 -1.38
CA LEU A 69 9.45 3.36 -1.05
C LEU A 69 8.96 1.92 -1.22
N ILE A 70 8.26 1.39 -0.21
CA ILE A 70 7.57 0.09 -0.29
C ILE A 70 6.06 0.30 -0.32
N ALA A 71 5.39 -0.43 -1.20
CA ALA A 71 3.94 -0.43 -1.36
C ALA A 71 3.44 -1.84 -1.64
N ASP A 72 2.24 -2.18 -1.14
CA ASP A 72 1.46 -3.28 -1.72
C ASP A 72 0.86 -2.84 -3.07
N LEU A 73 0.50 -3.78 -3.95
CA LEU A 73 -0.01 -3.47 -5.30
C LEU A 73 -1.37 -2.76 -5.29
N ASP A 74 -2.14 -2.95 -4.23
CA ASP A 74 -3.43 -2.30 -4.00
C ASP A 74 -3.29 -0.97 -3.23
N GLU A 75 -2.07 -0.45 -3.08
CA GLU A 75 -1.79 0.82 -2.43
C GLU A 75 -1.11 1.80 -3.39
N PHE A 76 -1.46 3.08 -3.28
CA PHE A 76 -0.68 4.13 -3.92
C PHE A 76 -0.42 5.29 -2.97
N PHE A 77 0.74 5.91 -3.16
CA PHE A 77 1.24 6.98 -2.31
C PHE A 77 1.11 8.32 -3.02
N LEU A 78 0.36 9.24 -2.42
CA LEU A 78 0.07 10.53 -2.99
C LEU A 78 0.60 11.62 -2.05
N PRO A 79 1.63 12.37 -2.42
CA PRO A 79 1.95 13.62 -1.74
C PRO A 79 0.79 14.60 -1.87
N ASP A 80 0.62 15.46 -0.87
CA ASP A 80 -0.37 16.53 -0.90
C ASP A 80 -0.08 17.46 -2.11
N PRO A 81 -0.92 17.47 -3.16
CA PRO A 81 -0.70 18.24 -4.38
C PRO A 81 -0.77 19.76 -4.13
N SER A 82 -1.32 20.19 -2.99
CA SER A 82 -1.25 21.60 -2.57
C SER A 82 0.13 22.02 -2.05
N LYS A 83 1.00 21.06 -1.74
CA LYS A 83 2.35 21.28 -1.18
C LYS A 83 3.47 20.78 -2.09
N HIS A 84 3.25 19.65 -2.77
CA HIS A 84 4.24 18.97 -3.59
C HIS A 84 3.61 18.53 -4.90
N ALA A 85 4.23 18.89 -6.03
CA ALA A 85 3.69 18.53 -7.34
C ALA A 85 3.66 17.01 -7.59
N ASP A 86 4.63 16.29 -7.04
CA ASP A 86 4.81 14.85 -7.22
C ASP A 86 5.67 14.25 -6.09
N LEU A 87 5.95 12.94 -6.17
CA LEU A 87 6.72 12.22 -5.15
C LEU A 87 8.20 12.60 -5.15
N LEU A 88 8.75 13.02 -6.29
CA LEU A 88 10.13 13.49 -6.37
C LEU A 88 10.28 14.84 -5.66
N ALA A 89 9.37 15.78 -5.93
CA ALA A 89 9.29 17.06 -5.22
C ALA A 89 9.10 16.86 -3.71
N TYR A 90 8.29 15.88 -3.32
CA TYR A 90 8.15 15.49 -1.92
C TYR A 90 9.46 14.98 -1.31
N THR A 91 10.14 14.02 -1.95
CA THR A 91 11.42 13.46 -1.44
C THR A 91 12.54 14.49 -1.34
N HIS A 92 12.53 15.53 -2.19
CA HIS A 92 13.46 16.66 -2.09
C HIS A 92 13.14 17.60 -0.92
N ALA A 93 11.87 17.74 -0.56
CA ALA A 93 11.42 18.66 0.48
C ALA A 93 11.45 18.05 1.89
N ILE A 94 11.31 16.72 2.01
CA ILE A 94 11.34 16.07 3.32
C ILE A 94 12.72 16.16 3.97
N ASN A 95 12.71 16.47 5.26
CA ASN A 95 13.91 16.42 6.09
C ASN A 95 13.90 15.20 7.00
N LEU A 96 14.66 14.18 6.59
CA LEU A 96 14.85 12.93 7.35
C LEU A 96 16.02 13.00 8.34
N SER A 97 16.61 14.17 8.59
CA SER A 97 17.67 14.33 9.60
C SER A 97 17.21 13.94 11.01
N HIS A 98 15.90 13.96 11.27
CA HIS A 98 15.31 13.66 12.58
C HIS A 98 14.50 12.37 12.62
N SER A 99 14.24 11.74 11.47
CA SER A 99 13.63 10.42 11.39
C SER A 99 14.08 9.70 10.14
N PRO A 100 14.58 8.46 10.25
CA PRO A 100 15.18 7.78 9.10
C PRO A 100 14.14 7.14 8.17
N PHE A 101 12.85 7.34 8.44
CA PHE A 101 11.74 6.94 7.58
C PHE A 101 10.54 7.88 7.75
N VAL A 102 9.62 7.82 6.78
CA VAL A 102 8.31 8.46 6.84
C VAL A 102 7.23 7.40 6.88
N ALA A 103 6.29 7.57 7.80
CA ALA A 103 5.00 6.91 7.74
C ALA A 103 3.99 7.78 7.00
N ALA A 104 3.36 7.24 5.96
CA ALA A 104 2.27 7.92 5.27
C ALA A 104 0.99 7.86 6.13
N ILE A 105 0.14 8.87 6.04
CA ILE A 105 -1.20 8.79 6.63
C ILE A 105 -2.11 7.93 5.76
N GLY A 106 -2.66 6.86 6.32
CA GLY A 106 -3.38 5.86 5.54
C GLY A 106 -4.90 5.98 5.58
N TYR A 107 -5.51 5.76 4.41
CA TYR A 107 -6.95 5.76 4.21
C TYR A 107 -7.37 4.55 3.36
N GLU A 108 -8.43 3.87 3.78
CA GLU A 108 -9.11 2.88 2.94
C GLU A 108 -10.17 3.59 2.11
N LEU A 109 -10.12 3.43 0.79
CA LEU A 109 -11.10 4.01 -0.11
C LEU A 109 -12.40 3.22 -0.04
N MET A 110 -13.53 3.91 0.11
CA MET A 110 -14.81 3.22 0.29
C MET A 110 -15.30 2.62 -1.01
N PRO A 111 -15.68 1.32 -1.03
CA PRO A 111 -16.36 0.75 -2.17
C PRO A 111 -17.75 1.40 -2.33
N ILE A 112 -18.18 1.56 -3.57
CA ILE A 112 -19.56 1.88 -3.91
C ILE A 112 -20.17 0.58 -4.46
N PRO A 113 -21.19 0.00 -3.80
CA PRO A 113 -21.84 -1.20 -4.31
C PRO A 113 -22.27 -1.03 -5.76
N ASP A 114 -22.06 -2.07 -6.57
CA ASP A 114 -22.52 -2.17 -7.96
C ASP A 114 -21.96 -1.12 -8.94
N ASN A 115 -20.91 -0.39 -8.54
CA ASN A 115 -20.28 0.63 -9.38
C ASN A 115 -18.87 0.17 -9.78
N ARG A 116 -18.67 -0.17 -11.06
CA ARG A 116 -17.36 -0.50 -11.61
C ARG A 116 -16.46 0.73 -11.68
N LEU A 117 -15.17 0.54 -11.46
CA LEU A 117 -14.21 1.62 -11.63
C LEU A 117 -13.89 1.78 -13.12
N ASP A 118 -13.98 2.99 -13.64
CA ASP A 118 -13.43 3.32 -14.95
C ASP A 118 -11.94 3.64 -14.78
N TRP A 119 -11.08 2.66 -15.09
CA TRP A 119 -9.63 2.79 -14.95
C TRP A 119 -9.00 3.85 -15.88
N SER A 120 -9.75 4.37 -16.86
CA SER A 120 -9.31 5.50 -17.70
C SER A 120 -9.45 6.85 -17.00
N ARG A 121 -10.13 6.91 -15.85
CA ARG A 121 -10.40 8.13 -15.09
C ARG A 121 -9.73 8.10 -13.71
N PRO A 122 -9.35 9.25 -13.13
CA PRO A 122 -8.76 9.28 -11.80
C PRO A 122 -9.65 8.65 -10.74
N VAL A 123 -9.08 7.76 -9.93
CA VAL A 123 -9.82 6.96 -8.94
C VAL A 123 -10.51 7.85 -7.90
N LEU A 124 -9.82 8.91 -7.43
CA LEU A 124 -10.34 9.82 -6.40
C LEU A 124 -11.43 10.78 -6.92
N GLN A 125 -11.64 10.86 -8.23
CA GLN A 125 -12.80 11.54 -8.82
C GLN A 125 -14.05 10.65 -8.82
N GLN A 126 -13.87 9.33 -8.82
CA GLN A 126 -14.95 8.34 -8.86
C GLN A 126 -15.33 7.82 -7.46
N ARG A 127 -14.36 7.84 -6.53
CA ARG A 127 -14.53 7.38 -5.15
C ARG A 127 -14.17 8.52 -4.22
N THR A 128 -15.19 9.19 -3.69
CA THR A 128 -15.02 10.43 -2.91
C THR A 128 -15.16 10.23 -1.41
N LYS A 129 -15.29 8.98 -0.96
CA LYS A 129 -15.38 8.62 0.46
C LYS A 129 -14.23 7.68 0.81
N TRP A 130 -13.64 7.90 1.98
CA TRP A 130 -12.59 7.06 2.53
C TRP A 130 -12.73 6.95 4.06
N ALA A 131 -12.02 6.01 4.68
CA ALA A 131 -12.03 5.84 6.13
C ALA A 131 -10.62 5.70 6.68
N THR A 132 -10.38 6.26 7.86
CA THR A 132 -9.19 5.95 8.64
C THR A 132 -9.41 4.61 9.34
N LEU A 133 -8.63 3.60 8.98
CA LEU A 133 -8.66 2.31 9.67
C LEU A 133 -7.40 2.11 10.49
N CYS A 134 -7.47 1.11 11.36
CA CYS A 134 -6.33 0.74 12.15
C CYS A 134 -5.22 0.13 11.29
N GLY A 135 -3.97 0.48 11.57
CA GLY A 135 -2.83 -0.07 10.85
C GLY A 135 -2.57 0.64 9.52
N MET A 136 -3.39 1.60 9.09
CA MET A 136 -3.24 2.19 7.76
C MET A 136 -2.00 3.08 7.63
N ASN A 137 -1.46 3.60 8.73
CA ASN A 137 -0.25 4.42 8.67
C ASN A 137 0.96 3.50 8.51
N LYS A 138 1.55 3.46 7.32
CA LYS A 138 2.64 2.55 6.99
C LYS A 138 3.98 3.29 6.88
N PRO A 139 5.07 2.78 7.51
CA PRO A 139 6.44 3.29 7.34
C PRO A 139 7.00 2.90 5.97
N VAL A 140 6.81 3.77 4.98
CA VAL A 140 6.90 3.38 3.56
C VAL A 140 8.14 3.92 2.87
N LEU A 141 8.54 5.15 3.18
CA LEU A 141 9.66 5.83 2.54
C LEU A 141 10.82 5.88 3.53
N THR A 142 11.93 5.25 3.19
CA THR A 142 13.06 5.08 4.11
C THR A 142 14.40 5.44 3.48
N THR A 143 15.35 5.81 4.34
CA THR A 143 16.78 5.96 3.99
C THR A 143 17.66 4.94 4.72
N ILE A 144 17.07 4.05 5.52
CA ILE A 144 17.77 3.01 6.27
C ILE A 144 17.09 1.64 6.12
N PRO A 145 17.82 0.55 6.33
CA PRO A 145 17.23 -0.78 6.47
C PRO A 145 16.17 -0.80 7.58
N LEU A 146 14.93 -1.17 7.25
CA LEU A 146 13.86 -1.36 8.22
C LEU A 146 13.59 -2.84 8.45
N HIS A 147 13.22 -3.19 9.67
CA HIS A 147 12.73 -4.53 10.03
C HIS A 147 11.21 -4.48 10.16
N TYR A 148 10.53 -4.84 9.08
CA TYR A 148 9.08 -4.80 9.04
C TYR A 148 8.46 -5.90 9.89
N LEU A 149 7.29 -5.60 10.45
CA LEU A 149 6.42 -6.57 11.08
C LEU A 149 5.29 -6.95 10.11
N HIS A 150 4.38 -7.80 10.59
CA HIS A 150 3.26 -8.34 9.83
C HIS A 150 2.51 -7.26 9.03
N GLY A 151 2.29 -7.51 7.73
CA GLY A 151 1.60 -6.60 6.82
C GLY A 151 2.30 -5.26 6.56
N THR A 152 3.60 -5.13 6.90
CA THR A 152 4.42 -3.90 6.72
C THR A 152 3.88 -2.64 7.39
N HIS A 153 2.90 -2.77 8.30
CA HIS A 153 2.26 -1.66 9.03
C HIS A 153 3.10 -1.13 10.21
N SER A 154 4.20 -1.80 10.54
CA SER A 154 5.00 -1.48 11.72
C SER A 154 6.44 -1.92 11.51
N THR A 155 7.37 -1.29 12.22
CA THR A 155 8.79 -1.62 12.20
C THR A 155 9.30 -1.87 13.61
N ARG A 156 10.20 -2.85 13.74
CA ARG A 156 10.89 -3.11 15.00
C ARG A 156 12.00 -2.11 15.23
N ASP A 157 12.86 -1.89 14.24
CA ASP A 157 14.05 -1.05 14.40
C ASP A 157 14.19 -0.12 13.20
N PRO A 158 14.09 1.21 13.40
CA PRO A 158 13.56 1.88 14.59
C PRO A 158 12.09 1.51 14.89
N HIS A 159 11.71 1.53 16.17
CA HIS A 159 10.36 1.14 16.61
C HIS A 159 9.28 2.09 16.08
N PHE A 160 8.35 1.57 15.29
CA PHE A 160 7.12 2.25 14.88
C PHE A 160 5.98 1.26 14.89
N TYR A 161 4.91 1.60 15.60
CA TYR A 161 3.73 0.76 15.68
C TYR A 161 2.50 1.62 15.47
N ASP A 162 1.73 1.32 14.42
CA ASP A 162 0.44 1.97 14.20
C ASP A 162 -0.62 1.30 15.10
N TYR A 163 -0.59 1.63 16.40
CA TYR A 163 -1.50 1.07 17.39
C TYR A 163 -2.87 1.75 17.37
N CYS A 164 -3.93 0.94 17.38
CA CYS A 164 -5.28 1.36 17.77
C CYS A 164 -5.67 0.67 19.06
N GLY A 165 -5.19 1.22 20.18
CA GLY A 165 -5.66 0.79 21.50
C GLY A 165 -7.12 1.19 21.71
N ARG A 166 -7.83 0.50 22.62
CA ARG A 166 -9.25 0.75 22.97
C ARG A 166 -9.56 2.18 23.47
N ALA A 167 -8.55 2.99 23.77
CA ALA A 167 -8.69 4.40 24.12
C ALA A 167 -8.70 5.35 22.90
N SER A 168 -8.40 4.86 21.70
CA SER A 168 -8.42 5.64 20.46
C SER A 168 -9.57 5.20 19.54
N ASN A 169 -10.81 5.47 19.95
CA ASN A 169 -11.95 5.62 19.01
C ASN A 169 -11.76 6.82 18.03
N ARG A 170 -10.53 7.29 17.84
CA ARG A 170 -10.08 8.34 16.94
C ARG A 170 -8.66 7.96 16.52
N GLY A 171 -8.53 7.16 15.46
CA GLY A 171 -7.25 6.62 14.93
C GLY A 171 -6.27 7.69 14.44
N ARG A 172 -5.77 8.53 15.34
CA ARG A 172 -4.67 9.46 15.09
C ARG A 172 -3.50 9.04 15.95
N SER A 173 -2.59 8.26 15.38
CA SER A 173 -1.25 8.15 15.94
C SER A 173 -0.62 9.56 15.93
N THR A 174 -0.15 10.01 17.09
CA THR A 174 0.53 11.31 17.27
C THR A 174 2.03 11.20 16.98
N ASP A 175 2.45 10.10 16.37
CA ASP A 175 3.83 9.88 16.02
C ASP A 175 4.28 10.94 15.00
N ARG A 176 5.35 11.68 15.34
CA ARG A 176 5.90 12.75 14.49
C ARG A 176 6.43 12.24 13.16
N ARG A 177 6.60 10.92 13.02
CA ARG A 177 7.04 10.24 11.81
C ARG A 177 5.91 10.03 10.82
N ILE A 178 4.65 10.24 11.24
CA ILE A 178 3.52 10.31 10.33
C ILE A 178 3.50 11.68 9.66
N ASP A 179 3.81 11.69 8.37
CA ASP A 179 3.79 12.90 7.58
C ASP A 179 2.40 13.12 6.98
N LYS A 180 1.76 14.22 7.38
CA LYS A 180 0.42 14.61 6.92
C LYS A 180 0.40 15.16 5.50
N SER A 181 1.56 15.23 4.85
CA SER A 181 1.70 15.59 3.44
C SER A 181 1.94 14.39 2.53
N LEU A 182 1.95 13.16 3.06
CA LEU A 182 2.01 11.92 2.27
C LEU A 182 0.85 10.99 2.63
N PHE A 183 -0.02 10.73 1.67
CA PHE A 183 -1.20 9.88 1.83
C PHE A 183 -0.91 8.46 1.30
N ASN A 184 -1.28 7.43 2.06
CA ASN A 184 -1.41 6.05 1.58
C ASN A 184 -2.89 5.79 1.27
N ILE A 185 -3.23 5.53 0.01
CA ILE A 185 -4.59 5.20 -0.40
C ILE A 185 -4.66 3.72 -0.72
N HIS A 186 -5.45 2.99 0.07
CA HIS A 186 -5.67 1.57 -0.10
C HIS A 186 -6.94 1.29 -0.91
N LEU A 187 -6.79 0.48 -1.95
CA LEU A 187 -7.79 0.17 -2.98
C LEU A 187 -8.48 -1.18 -2.77
N LYS A 188 -8.69 -1.54 -1.51
CA LYS A 188 -9.32 -2.81 -1.18
C LYS A 188 -10.79 -2.84 -1.59
N CYS A 189 -11.17 -3.83 -2.40
CA CYS A 189 -12.54 -4.05 -2.86
C CYS A 189 -13.17 -2.88 -3.65
N ILE A 190 -12.38 -1.95 -4.22
CA ILE A 190 -12.94 -0.79 -4.95
C ILE A 190 -13.51 -1.16 -6.32
N ASP A 191 -13.08 -2.31 -6.83
CA ASP A 191 -13.52 -2.95 -8.07
C ASP A 191 -13.44 -4.46 -7.87
N ILE A 192 -14.52 -5.05 -7.36
CA ILE A 192 -14.58 -6.47 -7.01
C ILE A 192 -14.43 -7.35 -8.25
N ASP A 193 -14.93 -6.89 -9.40
CA ASP A 193 -14.88 -7.63 -10.66
C ASP A 193 -13.46 -7.64 -11.25
N ALA A 194 -12.63 -6.64 -10.93
CA ALA A 194 -11.21 -6.64 -11.31
C ALA A 194 -10.38 -7.67 -10.53
N TRP A 195 -10.88 -8.20 -9.42
CA TRP A 195 -10.19 -9.25 -8.67
C TRP A 195 -10.58 -10.60 -9.29
N THR A 196 -9.65 -11.26 -9.97
CA THR A 196 -9.92 -12.56 -10.61
C THR A 196 -10.16 -13.65 -9.57
N ASP A 197 -10.93 -14.69 -9.93
CA ASP A 197 -11.19 -15.87 -9.08
C ASP A 197 -9.91 -16.51 -8.49
N GLU A 198 -8.79 -16.39 -9.21
CA GLU A 198 -7.47 -16.93 -8.84
C GLU A 198 -6.80 -16.17 -7.67
N HIS A 199 -7.08 -14.86 -7.51
CA HIS A 199 -6.60 -14.07 -6.37
C HIS A 199 -7.28 -14.44 -5.05
N PHE A 200 -8.43 -15.11 -5.12
CA PHE A 200 -9.22 -15.52 -3.95
C PHE A 200 -8.93 -16.96 -3.50
N ASP A 201 -8.10 -17.71 -4.21
CA ASP A 201 -7.98 -19.16 -4.03
C ASP A 201 -7.26 -19.54 -2.70
N THR A 202 -6.35 -18.71 -2.21
CA THR A 202 -5.70 -18.92 -0.90
C THR A 202 -6.64 -18.72 0.30
N ASP A 203 -7.68 -17.90 0.15
CA ASP A 203 -8.67 -17.61 1.19
C ASP A 203 -9.97 -18.45 1.05
N ARG A 204 -10.30 -18.96 -0.16
CA ARG A 204 -11.38 -19.95 -0.38
C ARG A 204 -11.19 -21.21 0.44
N ILE A 205 -9.95 -21.70 0.52
CA ILE A 205 -9.59 -22.91 1.26
C ILE A 205 -9.97 -22.80 2.75
N LYS A 206 -9.95 -21.58 3.32
CA LYS A 206 -10.25 -21.36 4.75
C LYS A 206 -11.73 -21.13 5.07
N HIS A 207 -12.55 -20.70 4.11
CA HIS A 207 -13.91 -20.19 4.40
C HIS A 207 -15.04 -20.82 3.58
N GLY A 208 -14.74 -21.79 2.71
CA GLY A 208 -15.74 -22.49 1.91
C GLY A 208 -16.24 -21.65 0.72
N ASN A 209 -17.20 -22.21 -0.05
CA ASN A 209 -17.63 -21.67 -1.34
C ASN A 209 -18.54 -20.42 -1.29
N ASN A 210 -18.83 -19.84 -0.12
CA ASN A 210 -19.73 -18.68 -0.04
C ASN A 210 -18.97 -17.35 -0.17
N MET A 211 -18.49 -17.08 -1.39
CA MET A 211 -17.72 -15.90 -1.76
C MET A 211 -18.46 -14.59 -1.46
N SER A 212 -19.78 -14.56 -1.70
CA SER A 212 -20.63 -13.38 -1.48
C SER A 212 -20.67 -12.96 -0.01
N ALA A 213 -20.85 -13.91 0.92
CA ALA A 213 -20.85 -13.61 2.35
C ALA A 213 -19.48 -13.17 2.89
N TYR A 214 -18.40 -13.75 2.35
CA TYR A 214 -17.03 -13.37 2.69
C TYR A 214 -16.68 -11.95 2.20
N MET A 215 -16.99 -11.65 0.94
CA MET A 215 -16.79 -10.32 0.37
C MET A 215 -17.62 -9.27 1.10
N HIS A 216 -18.88 -9.57 1.40
CA HIS A 216 -19.70 -8.69 2.22
C HIS A 216 -19.09 -8.50 3.63
N LYS A 217 -18.53 -9.54 4.24
CA LYS A 217 -17.87 -9.44 5.55
C LYS A 217 -16.52 -8.70 5.52
N ARG A 218 -15.75 -8.80 4.43
CA ARG A 218 -14.39 -8.22 4.31
C ARG A 218 -14.41 -6.79 3.75
N CYS A 219 -15.29 -6.53 2.79
CA CYS A 219 -15.42 -5.24 2.09
C CYS A 219 -16.50 -4.32 2.71
N VAL A 220 -17.46 -4.87 3.46
CA VAL A 220 -18.56 -4.12 4.11
C VAL A 220 -18.50 -4.22 5.64
N ARG A 221 -17.40 -4.75 6.21
CA ARG A 221 -17.24 -4.85 7.67
C ARG A 221 -17.44 -3.46 8.28
N ARG A 222 -18.12 -3.38 9.44
CA ARG A 222 -18.29 -2.15 10.23
C ARG A 222 -16.93 -1.49 10.44
N GLN A 223 -16.61 -0.52 9.60
CA GLN A 223 -15.48 0.35 9.77
C GLN A 223 -15.79 1.21 10.99
N SER A 224 -15.08 0.96 12.08
CA SER A 224 -15.24 1.74 13.32
C SER A 224 -14.64 3.14 13.21
N GLY A 225 -13.99 3.46 12.08
CA GLY A 225 -13.44 4.77 11.76
C GLY A 225 -14.51 5.73 11.22
N ALA A 226 -14.23 7.03 11.32
CA ALA A 226 -15.06 8.04 10.66
C ALA A 226 -14.90 7.90 9.14
N ILE A 227 -16.01 7.74 8.42
CA ILE A 227 -16.05 7.90 6.97
C ILE A 227 -15.97 9.40 6.68
N LEU A 228 -15.02 9.79 5.85
CA LEU A 228 -14.73 11.18 5.52
C LEU A 228 -14.85 11.39 4.01
N ASP A 229 -15.09 12.63 3.61
CA ASP A 229 -14.91 13.04 2.23
C ASP A 229 -13.42 13.09 1.87
N VAL A 230 -13.09 12.58 0.68
CA VAL A 230 -11.77 12.81 0.06
C VAL A 230 -11.67 14.32 -0.21
N PRO A 231 -10.63 15.01 0.31
CA PRO A 231 -10.44 16.43 0.07
C PRO A 231 -10.42 16.78 -1.41
N HIS A 232 -11.06 17.90 -1.79
CA HIS A 232 -11.16 18.32 -3.19
C HIS A 232 -9.80 18.45 -3.90
N HIS A 233 -8.78 18.93 -3.19
CA HIS A 233 -7.44 19.08 -3.75
C HIS A 233 -6.77 17.73 -4.08
N LEU A 234 -7.23 16.61 -3.53
CA LEU A 234 -6.72 15.28 -3.86
C LEU A 234 -7.46 14.62 -5.04
N ARG A 235 -8.55 15.22 -5.53
CA ARG A 235 -9.37 14.67 -6.63
C ARG A 235 -8.82 15.12 -8.00
N VAL A 236 -7.50 15.16 -8.13
CA VAL A 236 -6.79 15.51 -9.37
C VAL A 236 -6.88 14.39 -10.39
#